data_AF-A0A016UCD2-F1
#
_entry.id   AF-A0A016UCD2-F1
#
_cell.length_a   1.000
_cell.length_b   1.000
_cell.length_c   1.000
_cell.angle_alpha   90.00
_cell.angle_beta   90.00
_cell.angle_gamma   90.00
#
_symmetry.space_group_name_H-M   'P 1'
#
loop_
_entity.id
_entity.type
_entity.pdbx_description
1 polymer ?
#
loop_
_entity_poly.entity_id
_entity_poly.type
_entity_poly.pdbx_seq_one_letter_code
_entity_poly.pdbx_strand_id
1 'polypeptide(L)' 'MLQVFLLPLASPQNVCPNSTFDKEYIDDYVVGKINDERYGLLAGLTINGPWQGRDNWDPEKQGYGKKLPKGRRMYQLVR' A
#
# COMPACT_ATOMS: atom_id res chain seq x y z
N MET A 1 9.36 -29.39 36.67
CA MET A 1 8.53 -29.55 35.45
C MET A 1 8.26 -28.16 34.91
N LEU A 2 8.91 -27.78 33.80
CA LEU A 2 8.70 -26.47 33.17
C LEU A 2 7.66 -26.67 32.07
N GLN A 3 6.42 -26.25 32.33
CA GLN A 3 5.34 -26.31 31.36
C GLN A 3 5.58 -25.23 30.30
N VAL A 4 6.21 -25.62 29.19
CA VAL A 4 6.31 -24.77 28.00
C VAL A 4 4.89 -24.65 27.45
N PHE A 5 4.25 -23.51 27.68
CA PHE A 5 3.03 -23.14 26.98
C PHE A 5 3.37 -23.01 25.49
N LEU A 6 3.18 -24.10 24.75
CA LEU A 6 3.00 -24.07 23.31
C LEU A 6 1.72 -23.26 23.07
N LEU A 7 1.87 -21.94 22.96
CA LEU A 7 0.86 -21.09 22.33
C LEU A 7 0.56 -21.74 20.99
N PRO A 8 -0.73 -21.95 20.63
CA PRO A 8 -1.05 -22.50 19.33
C PRO A 8 -0.42 -21.56 18.31
N LEU A 9 0.53 -22.07 17.53
CA LEU A 9 0.98 -21.44 16.30
C LEU A 9 -0.30 -21.01 15.60
N ALA A 10 -0.53 -19.69 15.53
CA ALA A 10 -1.74 -19.13 14.99
C ALA A 10 -1.99 -19.86 13.67
N SER A 11 -3.06 -20.65 13.62
CA SER A 11 -3.48 -21.28 12.38
C SER A 11 -3.49 -20.15 11.34
N PRO A 12 -2.83 -20.30 10.18
CA PRO A 12 -2.88 -19.27 9.16
C PRO A 12 -4.36 -19.10 8.86
N GLN A 13 -4.94 -18.01 9.37
CA GLN A 13 -6.32 -17.70 9.09
C GLN A 13 -6.36 -17.61 7.56
N ASN A 14 -7.17 -18.44 6.91
CA ASN A 14 -7.37 -18.36 5.47
C ASN A 14 -8.12 -17.05 5.20
N VAL A 15 -7.40 -15.92 5.24
CA VAL A 15 -7.99 -14.58 5.17
C VAL A 15 -8.55 -14.30 3.77
N CYS A 16 -8.04 -15.01 2.76
CA CYS A 16 -8.57 -15.01 1.42
C CYS A 16 -8.68 -16.48 0.93
N PRO A 17 -9.82 -17.15 1.13
CA PRO A 17 -9.94 -18.60 0.95
C PRO A 17 -9.74 -19.09 -0.49
N ASN A 18 -9.84 -18.20 -1.48
CA ASN A 18 -9.61 -18.49 -2.90
C ASN A 18 -8.32 -17.84 -3.45
N SER A 19 -7.49 -17.28 -2.58
CA SER A 19 -6.23 -16.68 -2.99
C SER A 19 -5.16 -17.74 -3.19
N THR A 20 -4.34 -17.59 -4.22
CA THR A 20 -3.10 -18.37 -4.39
C THR A 20 -1.98 -17.91 -3.46
N PHE A 21 -2.14 -16.76 -2.80
CA PHE A 21 -1.17 -16.18 -1.88
C PHE A 21 -1.58 -16.42 -0.42
N ASP A 22 -0.58 -16.69 0.42
CA ASP A 22 -0.76 -16.80 1.86
C ASP A 22 -1.06 -15.47 2.54
N LYS A 23 -1.39 -15.56 3.82
CA LYS A 23 -1.83 -14.44 4.65
C LYS A 23 -0.71 -13.39 4.76
N GLU A 24 0.50 -13.84 5.05
CA GLU A 24 1.67 -13.01 5.26
C GLU A 24 2.03 -12.23 3.99
N TYR A 25 1.97 -12.90 2.83
CA TYR A 25 2.22 -12.27 1.55
C TYR A 25 1.22 -11.14 1.26
N ILE A 26 -0.06 -11.38 1.53
CA ILE A 26 -1.10 -10.36 1.34
C ILE A 26 -0.91 -9.19 2.31
N ASP A 27 -0.59 -9.46 3.58
CA ASP A 27 -0.37 -8.42 4.58
C ASP A 27 0.79 -7.52 4.20
N ASP A 28 1.94 -8.10 3.88
CA ASP A 28 3.18 -7.35 3.72
C ASP A 28 3.27 -6.74 2.31
N TYR A 29 2.98 -7.53 1.26
CA TYR A 29 3.26 -7.13 -0.12
C TYR A 29 2.08 -6.52 -0.86
N VAL A 30 0.85 -6.75 -0.38
CA VAL A 30 -0.35 -6.12 -0.96
C VAL A 30 -0.80 -4.96 -0.09
N VAL A 31 -1.27 -5.24 1.13
CA VAL A 31 -1.84 -4.21 2.01
C VAL A 31 -0.75 -3.26 2.52
N GLY A 32 0.37 -3.82 2.99
CA GLY A 32 1.54 -3.08 3.49
C GLY A 32 2.08 -2.14 2.43
N LYS A 33 2.42 -2.68 1.25
CA LYS A 33 2.90 -1.87 0.12
C LYS A 33 1.95 -0.73 -0.26
N ILE A 34 0.64 -0.98 -0.34
CA ILE A 34 -0.33 0.09 -0.64
C ILE A 34 -0.35 1.14 0.47
N ASN A 35 -0.27 0.74 1.73
CA ASN A 35 -0.21 1.67 2.86
C ASN A 35 1.08 2.52 2.85
N ASP A 36 2.22 1.96 2.46
CA ASP A 36 3.48 2.70 2.30
C ASP A 36 3.37 3.76 1.19
N GLU A 37 2.80 3.40 0.04
CA GLU A 37 2.53 4.35 -1.05
C GLU A 37 1.57 5.46 -0.60
N ARG A 38 0.52 5.10 0.14
CA ARG A 38 -0.44 6.03 0.75
C ARG A 38 0.23 6.96 1.76
N TYR A 39 1.21 6.48 2.53
CA TYR A 39 2.01 7.31 3.42
C TYR A 39 2.87 8.32 2.65
N GLY A 40 3.52 7.88 1.56
CA GLY A 40 4.27 8.77 0.67
C GLY A 40 3.40 9.90 0.10
N LEU A 41 2.17 9.59 -0.31
CA LEU A 41 1.17 10.58 -0.75
C LEU A 41 0.71 11.50 0.40
N LEU A 42 0.43 10.94 1.58
CA LEU A 42 0.06 11.72 2.75
C LEU A 42 1.16 12.71 3.16
N ALA A 43 2.42 12.34 2.97
CA ALA A 43 3.57 13.19 3.28
C ALA A 43 3.95 14.16 2.14
N GLY A 44 3.34 14.04 0.95
CA GLY A 44 3.71 14.85 -0.22
C GLY A 44 5.10 14.51 -0.78
N LEU A 45 5.53 13.26 -0.61
CA LEU A 45 6.84 12.77 -1.08
C LEU A 45 6.77 12.18 -2.49
N THR A 46 5.58 11.79 -2.94
CA THR A 46 5.36 11.14 -4.23
C THR A 46 5.49 12.13 -5.38
N ILE A 47 6.25 11.76 -6.41
CA ILE A 47 6.34 12.50 -7.66
C ILE A 47 5.20 12.08 -8.58
N ASN A 48 4.57 13.04 -9.24
CA ASN A 48 3.54 12.75 -10.23
C ASN A 48 4.16 12.04 -11.45
N GLY A 49 3.61 10.86 -11.76
CA GLY A 49 4.00 10.08 -12.93
C GLY A 49 3.58 10.75 -14.24
N PRO A 50 3.92 10.15 -15.40
CA PRO A 50 3.59 10.69 -16.71
C PRO A 50 2.08 10.51 -16.95
N TRP A 51 1.25 11.26 -16.25
CA TRP A 51 -0.19 11.19 -16.36
C TRP A 51 -0.71 12.40 -17.14
N GLN A 52 -0.82 12.22 -18.45
CA GLN A 52 -1.92 12.68 -19.30
C GLN A 52 -2.01 11.72 -20.49
N GLY A 53 -3.22 11.40 -20.94
CA GLY A 53 -3.41 10.73 -22.23
C GLY A 53 -2.64 11.49 -23.31
N ARG A 54 -1.93 10.73 -24.16
CA ARG A 54 -0.97 11.20 -25.18
C ARG A 54 -1.47 12.40 -26.01
N ASP A 55 -2.78 12.55 -26.13
CA ASP A 55 -3.44 13.46 -27.06
C ASP A 55 -3.61 14.91 -26.55
N ASN A 56 -3.32 15.20 -25.27
CA ASN A 56 -3.52 16.53 -24.67
C ASN A 56 -2.27 17.10 -23.95
N TRP A 57 -1.06 16.75 -24.42
CA TRP A 57 0.19 17.18 -23.79
C TRP A 57 0.38 18.72 -23.81
N ASP A 58 0.33 19.36 -22.64
CA ASP A 58 0.60 20.79 -22.43
C ASP A 58 1.68 21.01 -21.34
N PRO A 59 2.90 21.45 -21.68
CA PRO A 59 4.03 21.53 -20.75
C PRO A 59 3.81 22.49 -19.56
N GLU A 60 2.94 23.51 -19.67
CA GLU A 60 2.65 24.40 -18.55
C GLU A 60 1.67 23.78 -17.55
N LYS A 61 0.77 22.94 -18.06
CA LYS A 61 -0.22 22.20 -17.25
C LYS A 61 0.28 20.83 -16.78
N GLN A 62 1.41 20.35 -17.32
CA GLN A 62 2.00 19.09 -16.92
C GLN A 62 2.50 19.17 -15.48
N GLY A 63 1.93 18.30 -14.66
CA GLY A 63 2.41 18.03 -13.31
C GLY A 63 3.55 17.01 -13.28
N TYR A 64 3.95 16.43 -14.43
CA TYR A 64 4.97 15.39 -14.50
C TYR A 64 6.27 15.82 -13.81
N GLY A 65 6.84 14.93 -12.99
CA GLY A 65 8.09 15.22 -12.28
C GLY A 65 7.93 16.16 -11.08
N LYS A 66 6.76 16.79 -10.88
CA LYS A 66 6.47 17.63 -9.71
C LYS A 66 5.99 16.75 -8.55
N LYS A 67 6.28 17.16 -7.32
CA LYS A 67 5.73 16.51 -6.13
C LYS A 67 4.22 16.70 -6.08
N LEU A 68 3.50 15.63 -5.75
CA LEU A 68 2.09 15.70 -5.43
C LEU A 68 1.89 16.47 -4.12
N PRO A 69 0.78 17.23 -3.98
CA PRO A 69 0.49 17.95 -2.75
C PRO A 69 0.29 16.98 -1.59
N LYS A 70 0.60 17.46 -0.38
CA LYS A 70 0.37 16.72 0.86
C LYS A 70 -1.12 16.38 1.02
N GLY A 71 -1.43 15.11 1.32
CA GLY A 71 -2.79 14.71 1.69
C GLY A 71 -3.25 15.37 2.99
N ARG A 72 -4.55 15.70 3.10
CA ARG A 72 -5.13 16.21 4.35
C ARG A 72 -5.31 15.11 5.40
N ARG A 73 -5.74 13.92 4.95
CA ARG A 73 -5.98 12.74 5.77
C ARG A 73 -5.88 11.51 4.88
N MET A 74 -5.29 10.44 5.39
CA MET A 74 -5.19 9.15 4.71
C MET A 74 -5.42 8.06 5.74
N TYR A 75 -6.48 7.26 5.58
CA TYR A 75 -6.76 6.14 6.48
C TYR A 75 -5.93 4.93 6.09
N GLN A 76 -5.44 4.22 7.09
CA GLN A 76 -4.76 2.95 6.89
C GLN A 76 -5.75 1.92 6.34
N LEU A 77 -5.34 1.23 5.29
CA LEU A 77 -6.07 0.07 4.81
C LEU A 77 -5.84 -1.07 5.79
N VAL A 78 -6.94 -1.68 6.17
CA VAL A 78 -6.99 -2.94 6.90
C VAL A 78 -7.66 -3.94 5.95
N ARG A 79 -7.33 -5.22 6.11
CA ARG A 79 -8.04 -6.30 5.41
C ARG A 79 -8.97 -7.03 6.37
#